data_AF-K1MY38-F1
#
_entry.id   AF-K1MY38-F1
#
_cell.length_a   1.000
_cell.length_b   1.000
_cell.length_c   1.000
_cell.angle_alpha   90.00
_cell.angle_beta   90.00
_cell.angle_gamma   90.00
#
_symmetry.space_group_name_H-M   'P 1'
#
loop_
_entity.id
_entity.type
_entity.pdbx_description
1 polymer ?
#
loop_
_entity_poly.entity_id
_entity_poly.type
_entity_poly.pdbx_seq_one_letter_code
_entity_poly.pdbx_strand_id
1 'polypeptide(L)'
;MKERIFSRKFWQKVFNYQLIIWFLLMISYTFSQRNNHFYFIGDLFNLAFSTAIMGLNFYVQFKKDSSKTNTQIVRWLTIVIFPFNFCQIWHITGNFLLKNLPAIEILLVLLLWAVYIFLLVPIAVVHVGPIKNWFLRLLTIYFLDIQYGDAQNLAINPDFRWLHSLTYQGVIAAIALLTMTCFLVKAWGYHFNPNLKFIKSPSFQKKILLALLIMATIDLFYNEFINYDKAIWTVFFGVDIGSFKFSIPNLTAAIEPGILEETERYLLIVIFLAGFNRFPKYRIPVAIYGSAILFGLSHLSNFCWHGESFTATIAQVIGVMGSAFIWAELYLYTGKLWLPMIYHFLMDYISDLQSGWNSAGWSWNGEITDYIYTVLIVGVPLLFSILMLFGKRRQVMEDNADLILNLNGRQSMIYQ
;
A
#
# COMPACT_ATOMS: atom_id res chain seq x y z
N MET A 1 0.26 -27.48 -9.97
CA MET A 1 -0.44 -26.59 -10.93
C MET A 1 0.53 -25.51 -11.38
N LYS A 2 0.91 -25.45 -12.65
CA LYS A 2 1.62 -24.28 -13.19
C LYS A 2 0.63 -23.12 -13.16
N GLU A 3 0.77 -22.20 -12.21
CA GLU A 3 -0.07 -21.01 -12.13
C GLU A 3 0.05 -20.22 -13.44
N ARG A 4 -0.98 -20.29 -14.29
CA ARG A 4 -1.05 -19.53 -15.53
C ARG A 4 -1.47 -18.11 -15.21
N ILE A 5 -0.49 -17.25 -14.92
CA ILE A 5 -0.71 -15.80 -15.00
C ILE A 5 -0.87 -15.45 -16.48
N PHE A 6 -1.80 -14.56 -16.79
CA PHE A 6 -1.93 -14.03 -18.14
C PHE A 6 -0.58 -13.46 -18.63
N SER A 7 -0.21 -13.79 -19.87
CA SER A 7 1.08 -13.38 -20.43
C SER A 7 1.21 -11.86 -20.51
N ARG A 8 2.45 -11.34 -20.49
CA ARG A 8 2.71 -9.91 -20.72
C ARG A 8 2.07 -9.38 -22.02
N LYS A 9 1.96 -10.23 -23.06
CA LYS A 9 1.27 -9.89 -24.32
C LYS A 9 -0.23 -9.66 -24.13
N PHE A 10 -0.88 -10.40 -23.23
CA PHE A 10 -2.28 -10.16 -22.89
C PHE A 10 -2.45 -8.80 -22.22
N TRP A 11 -1.65 -8.52 -21.19
CA TRP A 11 -1.71 -7.23 -20.48
C TRP A 11 -1.37 -6.03 -21.37
N GLN A 12 -0.46 -6.20 -22.34
CA GLN A 12 -0.22 -5.18 -23.35
C GLN A 12 -1.47 -4.89 -24.21
N LYS A 13 -2.23 -5.91 -24.60
CA LYS A 13 -3.49 -5.71 -25.34
C LYS A 13 -4.51 -4.97 -24.48
N VAL A 14 -4.68 -5.38 -23.22
CA VAL A 14 -5.58 -4.70 -22.28
C VAL A 14 -5.20 -3.23 -22.12
N PHE A 15 -3.92 -2.94 -21.89
CA PHE A 15 -3.40 -1.57 -21.81
C PHE A 15 -3.70 -0.75 -23.08
N ASN A 16 -3.51 -1.34 -24.27
CA ASN A 16 -3.81 -0.68 -25.53
C ASN A 16 -5.32 -0.36 -25.67
N TYR A 17 -6.20 -1.26 -25.22
CA TYR A 17 -7.64 -0.98 -25.17
C TYR A 17 -7.98 0.13 -24.16
N GLN A 18 -7.36 0.11 -22.98
CA GLN A 18 -7.53 1.18 -21.98
C GLN A 18 -7.15 2.54 -22.54
N LEU A 19 -6.02 2.65 -23.27
CA LEU A 19 -5.62 3.90 -23.92
C LEU A 19 -6.66 4.42 -24.90
N ILE A 20 -7.24 3.54 -25.74
CA ILE A 20 -8.26 3.92 -26.71
C ILE A 20 -9.54 4.35 -26.01
N ILE A 21 -10.00 3.59 -25.01
CA ILE A 21 -11.21 3.92 -24.24
C ILE A 21 -11.03 5.25 -23.51
N TRP A 22 -9.90 5.42 -22.82
CA TRP A 22 -9.54 6.68 -22.15
C TRP A 22 -9.55 7.85 -23.14
N PHE A 23 -8.94 7.70 -24.31
CA PHE A 23 -8.89 8.77 -25.32
C PHE A 23 -10.28 9.21 -25.78
N LEU A 24 -11.16 8.24 -26.07
CA LEU A 24 -12.54 8.53 -26.48
C LEU A 24 -13.33 9.24 -25.36
N LEU A 25 -13.23 8.75 -24.12
CA LEU A 25 -13.92 9.34 -22.98
C LEU A 25 -13.38 10.74 -22.64
N MET A 26 -12.07 10.94 -22.72
CA MET A 26 -11.45 12.24 -22.45
C MET A 26 -11.81 13.30 -23.50
N ILE A 27 -11.94 12.92 -24.78
CA ILE A 27 -12.49 13.82 -25.79
C ILE A 27 -13.89 14.26 -25.37
N SER A 28 -14.78 13.31 -25.08
CA SER A 28 -16.15 13.61 -24.67
C SER A 28 -16.20 14.51 -23.43
N TYR A 29 -15.38 14.22 -22.42
CA TYR A 29 -15.29 15.02 -21.21
C TYR A 29 -14.80 16.44 -21.50
N THR A 30 -13.69 16.59 -22.23
CA THR A 30 -13.10 17.89 -22.58
C THR A 30 -14.15 18.78 -23.28
N PHE A 31 -14.85 18.25 -24.28
CA PHE A 31 -15.88 19.02 -25.00
C PHE A 31 -17.13 19.31 -24.16
N SER A 32 -17.41 18.51 -23.13
CA SER A 32 -18.48 18.82 -22.17
C SER A 32 -18.18 20.07 -21.33
N GLN A 33 -16.90 20.38 -21.11
CA GLN A 33 -16.44 21.54 -20.33
C GLN A 33 -16.33 22.84 -21.16
N ARG A 34 -16.71 22.85 -22.45
CA ARG A 34 -16.51 23.98 -23.37
C ARG A 34 -17.05 25.33 -22.89
N ASN A 35 -18.07 25.32 -22.03
CA ASN A 35 -18.69 26.53 -21.50
C ASN A 35 -17.91 27.12 -20.30
N ASN A 36 -16.95 26.39 -19.75
CA ASN A 36 -16.06 26.85 -18.69
C ASN A 36 -14.63 26.97 -19.24
N HIS A 37 -14.29 28.16 -19.76
CA HIS A 37 -13.05 28.41 -20.50
C HIS A 37 -11.78 27.98 -19.75
N PHE A 38 -11.72 28.12 -18.42
CA PHE A 38 -10.55 27.75 -17.64
C PHE A 38 -10.32 26.23 -17.63
N TYR A 39 -11.33 25.44 -17.24
CA TYR A 39 -11.23 23.98 -17.26
C TYR A 39 -11.08 23.44 -18.68
N PHE A 40 -11.78 24.02 -19.65
CA PHE A 40 -11.69 23.60 -21.05
C PHE A 40 -10.26 23.68 -21.61
N ILE A 41 -9.53 24.77 -21.34
CA ILE A 41 -8.14 24.92 -21.81
C ILE A 41 -7.22 23.92 -21.12
N GLY A 42 -7.36 23.74 -19.80
CA GLY A 42 -6.59 22.78 -19.02
C GLY A 42 -6.79 21.34 -19.51
N ASP A 43 -8.05 20.94 -19.73
CA ASP A 43 -8.42 19.62 -20.23
C ASP A 43 -7.94 19.40 -21.66
N LEU A 44 -8.02 20.42 -22.52
CA LEU A 44 -7.48 20.35 -23.89
C LEU A 44 -5.95 20.13 -23.88
N PHE A 45 -5.24 20.80 -22.98
CA PHE A 45 -3.80 20.61 -22.81
C PHE A 45 -3.48 19.18 -22.33
N ASN A 46 -4.18 18.68 -21.30
CA ASN A 46 -4.02 17.31 -20.83
C ASN A 46 -4.31 16.30 -21.96
N LEU A 47 -5.43 16.45 -22.66
CA LEU A 47 -5.80 15.61 -23.78
C LEU A 47 -4.70 15.60 -24.86
N ALA A 48 -4.22 16.77 -25.28
CA ALA A 48 -3.17 16.87 -26.29
C ALA A 48 -1.86 16.22 -25.84
N PHE A 49 -1.42 16.51 -24.62
CA PHE A 49 -0.18 15.99 -24.05
C PHE A 49 -0.23 14.46 -23.88
N SER A 50 -1.28 13.95 -23.26
CA SER A 50 -1.48 12.52 -23.03
C SER A 50 -1.69 11.74 -24.36
N THR A 51 -2.31 12.36 -25.37
CA THR A 51 -2.41 11.80 -26.73
C THR A 51 -1.04 11.70 -27.41
N ALA A 52 -0.16 12.69 -27.23
CA ALA A 52 1.21 12.61 -27.74
C ALA A 52 1.97 11.42 -27.10
N ILE A 53 1.81 11.22 -25.79
CA ILE A 53 2.42 10.08 -25.08
C ILE A 53 1.82 8.74 -25.56
N MET A 54 0.50 8.67 -25.78
CA MET A 54 -0.16 7.49 -26.39
C MET A 54 0.42 7.19 -27.79
N GLY A 55 0.60 8.21 -28.63
CA GLY A 55 1.24 8.08 -29.94
C GLY A 55 2.68 7.57 -29.85
N LEU A 56 3.47 8.07 -28.89
CA LEU A 56 4.82 7.58 -28.63
C LEU A 56 4.83 6.12 -28.13
N ASN A 57 3.86 5.70 -27.33
CA ASN A 57 3.70 4.31 -26.90
C ASN A 57 3.50 3.39 -28.10
N PHE A 58 2.57 3.72 -29.00
CA PHE A 58 2.36 2.92 -30.22
C PHE A 58 3.56 2.95 -31.14
N TYR A 59 4.20 4.10 -31.32
CA TYR A 59 5.41 4.22 -32.12
C TYR A 59 6.51 3.26 -31.62
N VAL A 60 6.83 3.29 -30.33
CA VAL A 60 7.84 2.41 -29.74
C VAL A 60 7.42 0.93 -29.83
N GLN A 61 6.13 0.63 -29.68
CA GLN A 61 5.61 -0.73 -29.77
C GLN A 61 5.72 -1.33 -31.17
N PHE A 62 5.42 -0.55 -32.21
CA PHE A 62 5.35 -1.05 -33.59
C PHE A 62 6.65 -0.87 -34.38
N LYS A 63 7.51 0.07 -33.99
CA LYS A 63 8.82 0.24 -34.63
C LYS A 63 9.80 -0.83 -34.16
N LYS A 64 10.19 -1.70 -35.09
CA LYS A 64 11.12 -2.82 -34.87
C LYS A 64 12.47 -2.40 -34.26
N ASP A 65 13.01 -1.25 -34.65
CA ASP A 65 14.33 -0.75 -34.24
C ASP A 65 14.25 0.49 -33.34
N SER A 66 13.30 0.52 -32.40
CA SER A 66 13.24 1.61 -31.42
C SER A 66 14.47 1.60 -30.51
N SER A 67 15.09 2.77 -30.33
CA SER A 67 16.24 2.89 -29.42
C SER A 67 15.84 2.54 -27.99
N LYS A 68 16.75 1.91 -27.24
CA LYS A 68 16.53 1.56 -25.83
C LYS A 68 16.15 2.79 -25.00
N THR A 69 16.76 3.93 -25.29
CA THR A 69 16.49 5.22 -24.64
C THR A 69 15.05 5.66 -24.86
N ASN A 70 14.56 5.65 -26.10
CA ASN A 70 13.17 6.01 -26.41
C ASN A 70 12.19 5.10 -25.68
N THR A 71 12.45 3.79 -25.63
CA THR A 71 11.61 2.85 -24.87
C THR A 71 11.60 3.15 -23.37
N GLN A 72 12.70 3.59 -22.78
CA GLN A 72 12.72 3.97 -21.36
C GLN A 72 12.00 5.29 -21.10
N ILE A 73 12.22 6.31 -21.94
CA ILE A 73 11.53 7.60 -21.81
C ILE A 73 10.02 7.39 -21.87
N VAL A 74 9.54 6.70 -22.90
CA VAL A 74 8.11 6.43 -23.08
C VAL A 74 7.55 5.61 -21.94
N ARG A 75 8.29 4.62 -21.42
CA ARG A 75 7.89 3.85 -20.24
C ARG A 75 7.67 4.75 -19.02
N TRP A 76 8.60 5.65 -18.73
CA TRP A 76 8.50 6.54 -17.57
C TRP A 76 7.38 7.55 -17.72
N LEU A 77 7.23 8.15 -18.91
CA LEU A 77 6.07 9.01 -19.21
C LEU A 77 4.76 8.25 -18.99
N THR A 78 4.68 7.00 -19.42
CA THR A 78 3.48 6.16 -19.19
C THR A 78 3.21 5.93 -17.70
N ILE A 79 4.24 5.59 -16.92
CA ILE A 79 4.10 5.32 -15.48
C ILE A 79 3.68 6.57 -14.71
N VAL A 80 4.15 7.76 -15.11
CA VAL A 80 3.83 9.00 -14.41
C VAL A 80 2.45 9.54 -14.79
N ILE A 81 2.08 9.45 -16.06
CA ILE A 81 0.91 10.17 -16.60
C ILE A 81 -0.36 9.32 -16.62
N PHE A 82 -0.29 8.06 -17.05
CA PHE A 82 -1.51 7.28 -17.29
C PHE A 82 -2.20 6.74 -16.03
N PRO A 83 -1.52 6.41 -14.93
CA PRO A 83 -2.19 6.02 -13.70
C PRO A 83 -3.19 7.07 -13.21
N PHE A 84 -2.76 8.33 -13.10
CA PHE A 84 -3.64 9.46 -12.77
C PHE A 84 -4.81 9.58 -13.75
N ASN A 85 -4.50 9.64 -15.05
CA ASN A 85 -5.50 9.82 -16.10
C ASN A 85 -6.55 8.69 -16.16
N PHE A 86 -6.17 7.45 -15.87
CA PHE A 86 -7.08 6.32 -15.83
C PHE A 86 -8.00 6.38 -14.62
N CYS A 87 -7.48 6.67 -13.42
CA CYS A 87 -8.29 6.88 -12.22
C CYS A 87 -9.24 8.07 -12.41
N GLN A 88 -8.75 9.16 -13.00
CA GLN A 88 -9.52 10.38 -13.23
C GLN A 88 -10.72 10.10 -14.14
N ILE A 89 -10.49 9.53 -15.32
CA ILE A 89 -11.58 9.27 -16.26
C ILE A 89 -12.56 8.21 -15.73
N TRP A 90 -12.08 7.26 -14.93
CA TRP A 90 -12.91 6.27 -14.26
C TRP A 90 -13.89 6.94 -13.29
N HIS A 91 -13.43 7.87 -12.43
CA HIS A 91 -14.31 8.51 -11.46
C HIS A 91 -15.31 9.44 -12.15
N ILE A 92 -14.86 10.21 -13.16
CA ILE A 92 -15.72 11.12 -13.94
C ILE A 92 -16.83 10.34 -14.62
N THR A 93 -16.47 9.25 -15.29
CA THR A 93 -17.42 8.39 -16.01
C THR A 93 -18.36 7.71 -15.01
N GLY A 94 -17.84 7.23 -13.88
CA GLY A 94 -18.64 6.65 -12.81
C GLY A 94 -19.70 7.63 -12.29
N ASN A 95 -19.31 8.85 -11.93
CA ASN A 95 -20.22 9.89 -11.46
C ASN A 95 -21.27 10.27 -12.50
N PHE A 96 -20.89 10.32 -13.78
CA PHE A 96 -21.85 10.52 -14.86
C PHE A 96 -22.89 9.39 -14.91
N LEU A 97 -22.46 8.13 -14.82
CA LEU A 97 -23.37 6.97 -14.86
C LEU A 97 -24.29 6.94 -13.64
N LEU A 98 -23.76 7.13 -12.43
CA LEU A 98 -24.53 7.15 -11.19
C LEU A 98 -25.60 8.24 -11.20
N LYS A 99 -25.25 9.44 -11.67
CA LYS A 99 -26.20 10.56 -11.80
C LYS A 99 -27.33 10.28 -12.79
N ASN A 100 -27.04 9.65 -13.92
CA ASN A 100 -28.01 9.48 -15.01
C ASN A 100 -28.80 8.16 -14.92
N LEU A 101 -28.33 7.18 -14.15
CA LEU A 101 -28.94 5.85 -14.02
C LEU A 101 -29.13 5.44 -12.54
N PRO A 102 -29.78 6.27 -11.70
CA PRO A 102 -29.89 6.00 -10.26
C PRO A 102 -30.69 4.71 -9.94
N ALA A 103 -31.60 4.30 -10.83
CA ALA A 103 -32.41 3.09 -10.65
C ALA A 103 -31.59 1.78 -10.58
N ILE A 104 -30.35 1.78 -11.09
CA ILE A 104 -29.45 0.62 -11.09
C ILE A 104 -28.12 0.92 -10.37
N GLU A 105 -28.10 1.93 -9.50
CA GLU A 105 -26.91 2.45 -8.84
C GLU A 105 -26.06 1.35 -8.16
N ILE A 106 -26.67 0.45 -7.38
CA ILE A 106 -25.94 -0.64 -6.71
C ILE A 106 -25.16 -1.48 -7.73
N LEU A 107 -25.79 -1.86 -8.84
CA LEU A 107 -25.14 -2.64 -9.89
C LEU A 107 -23.99 -1.85 -10.54
N LEU A 108 -24.20 -0.56 -10.79
CA LEU A 108 -23.17 0.32 -11.37
C LEU A 108 -21.96 0.45 -10.45
N VAL A 109 -22.16 0.66 -9.15
CA VAL A 109 -21.07 0.73 -8.17
C VAL A 109 -20.26 -0.57 -8.16
N LEU A 110 -20.92 -1.73 -8.12
CA LEU A 110 -20.23 -3.03 -8.14
C LEU A 110 -19.41 -3.24 -9.42
N LEU A 111 -19.93 -2.81 -10.58
CA LEU A 111 -19.21 -2.85 -11.85
C LEU A 111 -18.03 -1.89 -11.86
N LEU A 112 -18.20 -0.67 -11.34
CA LEU A 112 -17.15 0.33 -11.23
C LEU A 112 -16.01 -0.15 -10.33
N TRP A 113 -16.33 -0.75 -9.17
CA TRP A 113 -15.36 -1.39 -8.29
C TRP A 113 -14.58 -2.50 -9.02
N ALA A 114 -15.28 -3.38 -9.75
CA ALA A 114 -14.64 -4.45 -10.50
C ALA A 114 -13.65 -3.92 -11.56
N VAL A 115 -13.99 -2.81 -12.23
CA VAL A 115 -13.06 -2.13 -13.16
C VAL A 115 -11.88 -1.53 -12.40
N TYR A 116 -12.13 -0.83 -11.30
CA TYR A 116 -11.12 -0.13 -10.52
C TYR A 116 -10.04 -1.08 -9.96
N ILE A 117 -10.47 -2.23 -9.43
CA ILE A 117 -9.59 -3.26 -8.87
C ILE A 117 -8.51 -3.73 -9.86
N PHE A 118 -8.81 -3.74 -11.16
CA PHE A 118 -7.87 -4.16 -12.20
C PHE A 118 -7.31 -3.00 -13.03
N LEU A 119 -7.70 -1.75 -12.75
CA LEU A 119 -7.46 -0.61 -13.62
C LEU A 119 -5.97 -0.37 -13.88
N LEU A 120 -5.14 -0.44 -12.84
CA LEU A 120 -3.69 -0.18 -12.93
C LEU A 120 -2.84 -1.45 -13.17
N VAL A 121 -3.44 -2.64 -13.12
CA VAL A 121 -2.73 -3.93 -13.35
C VAL A 121 -1.99 -3.96 -14.70
N PRO A 122 -2.59 -3.52 -15.83
CA PRO A 122 -1.90 -3.53 -17.11
C PRO A 122 -0.64 -2.66 -17.13
N ILE A 123 -0.69 -1.45 -16.56
CA ILE A 123 0.47 -0.55 -16.45
C ILE A 123 1.55 -1.21 -15.58
N ALA A 124 1.17 -1.70 -14.40
CA ALA A 124 2.08 -2.34 -13.46
C ALA A 124 2.82 -3.52 -14.12
N VAL A 125 2.12 -4.43 -14.81
CA VAL A 125 2.75 -5.60 -15.42
C VAL A 125 3.58 -5.24 -16.65
N VAL A 126 3.09 -4.36 -17.52
CA VAL A 126 3.71 -4.08 -18.83
C VAL A 126 4.92 -3.15 -18.71
N HIS A 127 4.79 -2.10 -17.89
CA HIS A 127 5.74 -1.00 -17.80
C HIS A 127 6.61 -1.07 -16.54
N VAL A 128 6.05 -1.46 -15.39
CA VAL A 128 6.81 -1.59 -14.12
C VAL A 128 7.47 -2.96 -13.97
N GLY A 129 6.80 -4.05 -14.37
CA GLY A 129 7.33 -5.41 -14.31
C GLY A 129 8.74 -5.60 -14.91
N PRO A 130 9.08 -4.98 -16.07
CA PRO A 130 10.43 -5.09 -16.64
C PRO A 130 11.53 -4.31 -15.90
N ILE A 131 11.21 -3.50 -14.88
CA ILE A 131 12.20 -2.71 -14.14
C ILE A 131 12.97 -3.66 -13.21
N LYS A 132 14.30 -3.65 -13.31
CA LYS A 132 15.20 -4.52 -12.52
C LYS A 132 15.89 -3.81 -11.37
N ASN A 133 16.12 -2.50 -11.49
CA ASN A 133 16.78 -1.71 -10.46
C ASN A 133 15.81 -1.51 -9.29
N TRP A 134 16.24 -1.86 -8.08
CA TRP A 134 15.39 -1.81 -6.88
C TRP A 134 14.97 -0.38 -6.53
N PHE A 135 15.87 0.60 -6.66
CA PHE A 135 15.56 2.00 -6.36
C PHE A 135 14.52 2.56 -7.34
N LEU A 136 14.65 2.22 -8.63
CA LEU A 136 13.64 2.60 -9.62
C LEU A 136 12.28 1.93 -9.34
N ARG A 137 12.24 0.73 -8.75
CA ARG A 137 10.98 0.11 -8.33
C ARG A 137 10.31 0.90 -7.21
N LEU A 138 11.07 1.41 -6.24
CA LEU A 138 10.52 2.27 -5.19
C LEU A 138 9.81 3.49 -5.80
N LEU A 139 10.48 4.20 -6.71
CA LEU A 139 9.90 5.35 -7.40
C LEU A 139 8.61 4.98 -8.17
N THR A 140 8.57 3.82 -8.83
CA THR A 140 7.36 3.42 -9.55
C THR A 140 6.19 3.06 -8.65
N ILE A 141 6.44 2.50 -7.46
CA ILE A 141 5.35 2.22 -6.52
C ILE A 141 4.73 3.54 -6.08
N TYR A 142 5.54 4.52 -5.68
CA TYR A 142 5.06 5.86 -5.32
C TYR A 142 4.14 6.49 -6.39
N PHE A 143 4.53 6.44 -7.68
CA PHE A 143 3.71 7.00 -8.75
C PHE A 143 2.39 6.26 -9.01
N LEU A 144 2.36 4.95 -8.79
CA LEU A 144 1.13 4.15 -8.94
C LEU A 144 0.20 4.36 -7.75
N ASP A 145 0.77 4.48 -6.57
CA ASP A 145 0.06 4.42 -5.29
C ASP A 145 -0.72 5.70 -4.99
N ILE A 146 -0.11 6.87 -5.23
CA ILE A 146 -0.74 8.19 -5.02
C ILE A 146 -2.05 8.40 -5.82
N GLN A 147 -2.33 7.54 -6.80
CA GLN A 147 -3.54 7.63 -7.64
C GLN A 147 -4.77 6.94 -7.04
N TYR A 148 -4.59 6.17 -5.96
CA TYR A 148 -5.66 5.37 -5.38
C TYR A 148 -6.70 6.19 -4.59
N GLY A 149 -6.40 7.46 -4.26
CA GLY A 149 -7.35 8.37 -3.59
C GLY A 149 -8.57 8.75 -4.43
N ASP A 150 -8.48 8.68 -5.76
CA ASP A 150 -9.55 9.11 -6.68
C ASP A 150 -10.86 8.33 -6.50
N ALA A 151 -10.81 7.10 -5.98
CA ALA A 151 -12.00 6.29 -5.71
C ALA A 151 -12.98 6.96 -4.74
N GLN A 152 -12.45 7.72 -3.77
CA GLN A 152 -13.24 8.36 -2.71
C GLN A 152 -14.17 9.45 -3.26
N ASN A 153 -13.91 9.95 -4.47
CA ASN A 153 -14.71 10.98 -5.15
C ASN A 153 -15.93 10.43 -5.89
N LEU A 154 -16.21 9.12 -5.81
CA LEU A 154 -17.37 8.53 -6.44
C LEU A 154 -18.66 8.91 -5.68
N ALA A 155 -19.59 9.57 -6.37
CA ALA A 155 -20.82 10.14 -5.84
C ALA A 155 -21.90 9.07 -5.63
N ILE A 156 -21.63 8.11 -4.76
CA ILE A 156 -22.57 7.09 -4.31
C ILE A 156 -23.59 7.74 -3.37
N ASN A 157 -24.87 7.39 -3.51
CA ASN A 157 -25.93 7.81 -2.62
C ASN A 157 -25.62 7.37 -1.17
N PRO A 158 -25.55 8.31 -0.20
CA PRO A 158 -25.29 8.02 1.20
C PRO A 158 -26.28 7.04 1.87
N ASP A 159 -27.49 6.89 1.32
CA ASP A 159 -28.48 5.91 1.79
C ASP A 159 -27.94 4.47 1.69
N PHE A 160 -27.07 4.19 0.71
CA PHE A 160 -26.34 2.93 0.59
C PHE A 160 -25.10 2.94 1.48
N ARG A 161 -25.31 3.05 2.80
CA ARG A 161 -24.27 3.29 3.81
C ARG A 161 -23.01 2.45 3.65
N TRP A 162 -23.13 1.15 3.38
CA TRP A 162 -21.97 0.27 3.19
C TRP A 162 -21.20 0.55 1.90
N LEU A 163 -21.89 0.74 0.77
CA LEU A 163 -21.26 1.04 -0.52
C LEU A 163 -20.56 2.39 -0.46
N HIS A 164 -21.24 3.38 0.13
CA HIS A 164 -20.69 4.71 0.36
C HIS A 164 -19.45 4.62 1.26
N SER A 165 -19.54 4.00 2.44
CA SER A 165 -18.43 3.94 3.40
C SER A 165 -17.22 3.16 2.87
N LEU A 166 -17.42 2.01 2.22
CA LEU A 166 -16.32 1.23 1.63
C LEU A 166 -15.57 2.01 0.54
N THR A 167 -16.27 2.83 -0.22
CA THR A 167 -15.66 3.63 -1.30
C THR A 167 -15.02 4.88 -0.74
N TYR A 168 -15.75 5.62 0.10
CA TYR A 168 -15.33 6.89 0.67
C TYR A 168 -14.13 6.74 1.60
N GLN A 169 -14.06 5.67 2.39
CA GLN A 169 -12.90 5.39 3.24
C GLN A 169 -11.73 4.78 2.47
N GLY A 170 -11.85 4.48 1.18
CA GLY A 170 -10.74 3.97 0.35
C GLY A 170 -10.54 2.44 0.35
N VAL A 171 -11.39 1.65 1.00
CA VAL A 171 -11.25 0.17 1.08
C VAL A 171 -11.15 -0.48 -0.31
N ILE A 172 -11.89 0.02 -1.30
CA ILE A 172 -11.82 -0.48 -2.68
C ILE A 172 -10.47 -0.19 -3.32
N ALA A 173 -9.85 0.93 -2.96
CA ALA A 173 -8.52 1.29 -3.40
C ALA A 173 -7.43 0.40 -2.77
N ALA A 174 -7.56 0.08 -1.48
CA ALA A 174 -6.73 -0.90 -0.81
C ALA A 174 -6.78 -2.29 -1.49
N ILE A 175 -7.98 -2.75 -1.84
CA ILE A 175 -8.16 -4.02 -2.57
C ILE A 175 -7.54 -3.94 -3.98
N ALA A 176 -7.64 -2.80 -4.65
CA ALA A 176 -7.04 -2.58 -5.96
C ALA A 176 -5.50 -2.61 -5.89
N LEU A 177 -4.89 -1.98 -4.89
CA LEU A 177 -3.44 -2.03 -4.65
C LEU A 177 -2.98 -3.46 -4.34
N LEU A 178 -3.69 -4.18 -3.46
CA LEU A 178 -3.41 -5.58 -3.15
C LEU A 178 -3.47 -6.45 -4.40
N THR A 179 -4.49 -6.24 -5.23
CA THR A 179 -4.64 -6.96 -6.50
C THR A 179 -3.48 -6.63 -7.44
N MET A 180 -3.14 -5.35 -7.62
CA MET A 180 -1.99 -4.93 -8.43
C MET A 180 -0.69 -5.57 -7.95
N THR A 181 -0.45 -5.58 -6.64
CA THR A 181 0.72 -6.18 -5.99
C THR A 181 0.86 -7.67 -6.31
N CYS A 182 -0.26 -8.42 -6.29
CA CYS A 182 -0.27 -9.84 -6.66
C CYS A 182 0.29 -10.09 -8.07
N PHE A 183 -0.03 -9.21 -9.03
CA PHE A 183 0.45 -9.33 -10.41
C PHE A 183 1.87 -8.77 -10.57
N LEU A 184 2.17 -7.65 -9.91
CA LEU A 184 3.43 -6.94 -10.06
C LEU A 184 4.62 -7.74 -9.50
N VAL A 185 4.48 -8.31 -8.30
CA VAL A 185 5.52 -9.16 -7.70
C VAL A 185 5.84 -10.36 -8.57
N LYS A 186 4.82 -10.98 -9.16
CA LYS A 186 5.02 -12.07 -10.12
C LYS A 186 5.66 -11.58 -11.42
N ALA A 187 5.33 -10.38 -11.90
CA ALA A 187 5.99 -9.77 -13.06
C ALA A 187 7.48 -9.47 -12.82
N TRP A 188 7.88 -9.25 -11.56
CA TRP A 188 9.29 -9.17 -11.15
C TRP A 188 9.98 -10.54 -11.00
N GLY A 189 9.25 -11.64 -11.16
CA GLY A 189 9.76 -13.01 -11.04
C GLY A 189 9.77 -13.56 -9.61
N TYR A 190 9.06 -12.91 -8.70
CA TYR A 190 8.97 -13.29 -7.28
C TYR A 190 7.67 -14.03 -6.97
N HIS A 191 7.63 -14.72 -5.84
CA HIS A 191 6.44 -15.37 -5.34
C HIS A 191 5.63 -14.42 -4.46
N PHE A 192 4.34 -14.33 -4.76
CA PHE A 192 3.34 -13.77 -3.87
C PHE A 192 2.56 -14.94 -3.26
N ASN A 193 2.57 -15.06 -1.93
CA ASN A 193 1.88 -16.14 -1.23
C ASN A 193 0.82 -15.59 -0.26
N PRO A 194 -0.38 -15.25 -0.74
CA PRO A 194 -1.47 -14.78 0.12
C PRO A 194 -2.11 -15.92 0.92
N ASN A 195 -1.60 -17.15 0.83
CA ASN A 195 -2.27 -18.28 1.42
C ASN A 195 -2.25 -18.23 2.96
N LEU A 196 -3.30 -18.78 3.56
CA LEU A 196 -3.45 -18.89 5.01
C LEU A 196 -2.55 -19.99 5.62
N LYS A 197 -1.96 -20.86 4.78
CA LYS A 197 -1.17 -22.03 5.24
C LYS A 197 0.29 -21.66 5.48
N PHE A 198 0.78 -21.86 6.70
CA PHE A 198 2.20 -21.69 7.00
C PHE A 198 3.06 -22.69 6.24
N ILE A 199 4.07 -22.19 5.51
CA ILE A 199 5.18 -23.00 4.98
C ILE A 199 6.32 -22.81 5.98
N LYS A 200 6.63 -23.85 6.73
CA LYS A 200 7.60 -23.75 7.82
C LYS A 200 9.00 -24.06 7.31
N SER A 201 9.94 -23.14 7.53
CA SER A 201 11.37 -23.40 7.39
C SER A 201 11.81 -24.50 8.39
N PRO A 202 12.86 -25.28 8.09
CA PRO A 202 13.49 -26.19 9.06
C PRO A 202 13.96 -25.49 10.34
N SER A 203 14.30 -24.21 10.25
CA SER A 203 14.72 -23.37 11.39
C SER A 203 13.54 -22.81 12.18
N PHE A 204 12.30 -23.06 11.76
CA PHE A 204 11.10 -22.46 12.35
C PHE A 204 10.90 -22.86 13.82
N GLN A 205 10.82 -21.86 14.69
CA GLN A 205 10.61 -22.05 16.13
C GLN A 205 9.22 -21.56 16.53
N LYS A 206 8.34 -22.48 16.98
CA LYS A 206 6.99 -22.15 17.46
C LYS A 206 7.00 -21.19 18.66
N LYS A 207 7.96 -21.35 19.58
CA LYS A 207 8.11 -20.48 20.75
C LYS A 207 8.42 -19.03 20.36
N ILE A 208 9.19 -18.83 19.29
CA ILE A 208 9.50 -17.49 18.77
C ILE A 208 8.29 -16.90 18.06
N LEU A 209 7.52 -17.69 17.30
CA LEU A 209 6.24 -17.21 16.77
C LEU A 209 5.31 -16.75 17.90
N LEU A 210 5.19 -17.55 18.96
CA LEU A 210 4.38 -17.18 20.13
C LEU A 210 4.88 -15.89 20.78
N ALA A 211 6.20 -15.75 20.97
CA ALA A 211 6.79 -14.53 21.52
C ALA A 211 6.53 -13.29 20.64
N LEU A 212 6.61 -13.45 19.31
CA LEU A 212 6.35 -12.38 18.35
C LEU A 212 4.87 -11.96 18.34
N LEU A 213 3.94 -12.92 18.42
CA LEU A 213 2.51 -12.63 18.55
C LEU A 213 2.19 -11.95 19.89
N ILE A 214 2.81 -12.41 20.99
CA ILE A 214 2.66 -11.75 22.30
C ILE A 214 3.19 -10.32 22.23
N MET A 215 4.37 -10.10 21.64
CA MET A 215 4.94 -8.76 21.49
C MET A 215 4.06 -7.85 20.64
N ALA A 216 3.54 -8.33 19.51
CA ALA A 216 2.60 -7.57 18.68
C ALA A 216 1.29 -7.23 19.42
N THR A 217 0.80 -8.13 20.27
CA THR A 217 -0.39 -7.87 21.09
C THR A 217 -0.10 -6.89 22.23
N ILE A 218 1.09 -6.96 22.85
CA ILE A 218 1.51 -5.98 23.87
C ILE A 218 1.66 -4.60 23.24
N ASP A 219 2.32 -4.51 22.08
CA ASP A 219 2.48 -3.28 21.31
C ASP A 219 1.11 -2.66 20.96
N LEU A 220 0.19 -3.47 20.42
CA LEU A 220 -1.18 -3.04 20.15
C LEU A 220 -1.88 -2.52 21.41
N PHE A 221 -1.87 -3.30 22.49
CA PHE A 221 -2.56 -2.90 23.71
C PHE A 221 -1.97 -1.63 24.31
N TYR A 222 -0.64 -1.51 24.29
CA TYR A 222 0.04 -0.39 24.90
C TYR A 222 -0.18 0.91 24.13
N ASN A 223 -0.13 0.90 22.81
CA ASN A 223 -0.41 2.11 22.02
C ASN A 223 -1.88 2.54 22.13
N GLU A 224 -2.83 1.60 22.16
CA GLU A 224 -4.27 1.93 22.11
C GLU A 224 -4.93 2.21 23.46
N PHE A 225 -4.40 1.68 24.56
CA PHE A 225 -5.07 1.78 25.86
C PHE A 225 -4.26 2.53 26.92
N ILE A 226 -3.01 2.93 26.64
CA ILE A 226 -2.26 3.75 27.59
C ILE A 226 -2.62 5.22 27.45
N ASN A 227 -3.17 5.77 28.53
CA ASN A 227 -3.42 7.18 28.73
C ASN A 227 -2.54 7.68 29.89
N TYR A 228 -1.74 8.71 29.65
CA TYR A 228 -0.77 9.20 30.60
C TYR A 228 -0.83 10.71 30.76
N ASP A 229 -0.49 11.18 31.97
CA ASP A 229 -0.38 12.59 32.30
C ASP A 229 1.06 12.91 32.74
N LYS A 230 1.24 13.91 33.62
CA LYS A 230 2.55 14.31 34.14
C LYS A 230 3.13 13.31 35.16
N ALA A 231 2.31 12.47 35.78
CA ALA A 231 2.75 11.52 36.78
C ALA A 231 3.41 10.31 36.11
N ILE A 232 4.70 10.08 36.38
CA ILE A 232 5.50 9.03 35.72
C ILE A 232 4.82 7.64 35.75
N TRP A 233 4.09 7.27 36.80
CA TRP A 233 3.45 5.96 36.89
C TRP A 233 2.33 5.74 35.86
N THR A 234 1.69 6.80 35.35
CA THR A 234 0.59 6.66 34.38
C THR A 234 1.09 6.17 33.03
N VAL A 235 2.32 6.49 32.63
CA VAL A 235 2.87 5.95 31.37
C VAL A 235 3.05 4.43 31.43
N PHE A 236 3.24 3.86 32.62
CA PHE A 236 3.40 2.41 32.77
C PHE A 236 2.07 1.68 33.04
N PHE A 237 1.12 2.34 33.71
CA PHE A 237 -0.06 1.68 34.28
C PHE A 237 -1.39 2.42 34.05
N GLY A 238 -1.37 3.59 33.41
CA GLY A 238 -2.55 4.41 33.14
C GLY A 238 -3.34 3.82 31.98
N VAL A 239 -4.13 2.77 32.25
CA VAL A 239 -4.98 2.16 31.25
C VAL A 239 -6.31 2.91 31.17
N ASP A 240 -6.69 3.34 29.97
CA ASP A 240 -7.98 3.96 29.68
C ASP A 240 -8.75 3.12 28.66
N ILE A 241 -9.87 2.56 29.11
CA ILE A 241 -10.82 1.85 28.25
C ILE A 241 -12.00 2.79 28.10
N GLY A 242 -11.86 3.72 27.15
CA GLY A 242 -12.87 4.72 26.85
C GLY A 242 -14.19 4.13 26.34
N SER A 243 -15.18 4.99 26.08
CA SER A 243 -16.44 4.55 25.47
C SER A 243 -16.24 4.21 23.99
N PHE A 244 -16.59 2.99 23.59
CA PHE A 244 -16.55 2.60 22.17
C PHE A 244 -17.73 3.14 21.38
N LYS A 245 -17.44 3.86 20.30
CA LYS A 245 -18.39 4.43 19.36
C LYS A 245 -18.46 3.56 18.11
N PHE A 246 -19.44 2.67 18.03
CA PHE A 246 -19.57 1.77 16.88
C PHE A 246 -20.24 2.46 15.69
N SER A 247 -19.57 2.47 14.54
CA SER A 247 -20.14 2.97 13.28
C SER A 247 -19.57 2.19 12.08
N ILE A 248 -20.28 2.22 10.94
CA ILE A 248 -19.77 1.65 9.69
C ILE A 248 -18.50 2.39 9.25
N PRO A 249 -18.45 3.75 9.25
CA PRO A 249 -17.23 4.50 9.00
C PRO A 249 -16.03 4.03 9.83
N ASN A 250 -16.16 3.88 11.15
CA ASN A 250 -15.07 3.42 12.03
C ASN A 250 -14.51 2.06 11.59
N LEU A 251 -15.38 1.12 11.19
CA LEU A 251 -14.93 -0.17 10.70
C LEU A 251 -14.21 -0.05 9.35
N THR A 252 -14.80 0.68 8.39
CA THR A 252 -14.23 0.79 7.04
C THR A 252 -12.98 1.66 6.97
N ALA A 253 -12.87 2.67 7.84
CA ALA A 253 -11.71 3.55 7.96
C ALA A 253 -10.49 2.79 8.50
N ALA A 254 -10.67 1.81 9.38
CA ALA A 254 -9.59 0.95 9.85
C ALA A 254 -9.24 -0.20 8.88
N ILE A 255 -10.22 -0.70 8.10
CA ILE A 255 -9.96 -1.75 7.09
C ILE A 255 -8.99 -1.24 6.03
N GLU A 256 -9.13 0.02 5.64
CA GLU A 256 -8.35 0.62 4.56
C GLU A 256 -6.84 0.60 4.81
N PRO A 257 -6.28 1.23 5.87
CA PRO A 257 -4.85 1.27 6.13
C PRO A 257 -4.32 -0.13 6.47
N GLY A 258 -5.12 -0.93 7.18
CA GLY A 258 -4.82 -2.33 7.44
C GLY A 258 -4.57 -3.16 6.17
N ILE A 259 -5.18 -2.82 5.03
CA ILE A 259 -4.91 -3.47 3.74
C ILE A 259 -3.92 -2.66 2.90
N LEU A 260 -4.14 -1.36 2.72
CA LEU A 260 -3.40 -0.49 1.82
C LEU A 260 -1.95 -0.36 2.28
N GLU A 261 -1.74 0.21 3.47
CA GLU A 261 -0.42 0.54 4.00
C GLU A 261 0.43 -0.72 4.20
N GLU A 262 -0.16 -1.83 4.68
CA GLU A 262 0.57 -3.09 4.79
C GLU A 262 0.90 -3.72 3.42
N THR A 263 0.10 -3.48 2.39
CA THR A 263 0.43 -3.88 1.02
C THR A 263 1.58 -3.04 0.44
N GLU A 264 1.59 -1.73 0.69
CA GLU A 264 2.71 -0.85 0.33
C GLU A 264 3.98 -1.31 1.02
N ARG A 265 3.92 -1.51 2.34
CA ARG A 265 5.06 -1.99 3.13
C ARG A 265 5.54 -3.35 2.66
N TYR A 266 4.65 -4.25 2.28
CA TYR A 266 5.02 -5.51 1.65
C TYR A 266 5.84 -5.29 0.37
N LEU A 267 5.41 -4.39 -0.51
CA LEU A 267 6.18 -4.04 -1.73
C LEU A 267 7.56 -3.48 -1.36
N LEU A 268 7.65 -2.58 -0.37
CA LEU A 268 8.92 -2.04 0.11
C LEU A 268 9.85 -3.16 0.60
N ILE A 269 9.34 -4.07 1.43
CA ILE A 269 10.08 -5.23 1.94
C ILE A 269 10.60 -6.07 0.78
N VAL A 270 9.75 -6.46 -0.17
CA VAL A 270 10.15 -7.27 -1.35
C VAL A 270 11.22 -6.56 -2.17
N ILE A 271 11.09 -5.25 -2.38
CA ILE A 271 12.05 -4.45 -3.13
C ILE A 271 13.40 -4.39 -2.40
N PHE A 272 13.42 -4.18 -1.08
CA PHE A 272 14.65 -4.18 -0.30
C PHE A 272 15.31 -5.56 -0.26
N LEU A 273 14.54 -6.64 -0.05
CA LEU A 273 15.07 -8.00 -0.11
C LEU A 273 15.75 -8.27 -1.46
N ALA A 274 15.09 -7.89 -2.56
CA ALA A 274 15.63 -8.04 -3.91
C ALA A 274 16.89 -7.18 -4.14
N GLY A 275 16.86 -5.91 -3.71
CA GLY A 275 17.95 -4.96 -3.88
C GLY A 275 19.20 -5.34 -3.09
N PHE A 276 19.02 -5.90 -1.89
CA PHE A 276 20.09 -6.30 -0.98
C PHE A 276 20.39 -7.79 -1.02
N ASN A 277 19.90 -8.53 -2.03
CA ASN A 277 20.11 -9.97 -2.15
C ASN A 277 21.60 -10.37 -2.22
N ARG A 278 22.47 -9.49 -2.74
CA ARG A 278 23.93 -9.70 -2.79
C ARG A 278 24.64 -9.39 -1.47
N PHE A 279 23.93 -8.89 -0.48
CA PHE A 279 24.45 -8.47 0.81
C PHE A 279 23.70 -9.17 1.95
N PRO A 280 23.89 -10.50 2.14
CA PRO A 280 23.12 -11.30 3.11
C PRO A 280 23.12 -10.71 4.52
N LYS A 281 24.25 -10.11 4.95
CA LYS A 281 24.37 -9.45 6.25
C LYS A 281 23.34 -8.31 6.45
N TYR A 282 23.01 -7.58 5.39
CA TYR A 282 22.15 -6.38 5.43
C TYR A 282 20.75 -6.63 4.88
N ARG A 283 20.51 -7.74 4.17
CA ARG A 283 19.24 -8.04 3.48
C ARG A 283 18.01 -7.92 4.39
N ILE A 284 17.97 -8.70 5.48
CA ILE A 284 16.85 -8.67 6.44
C ILE A 284 16.79 -7.35 7.23
N PRO A 285 17.89 -6.85 7.83
CA PRO A 285 17.85 -5.57 8.55
C PRO A 285 17.36 -4.39 7.71
N VAL A 286 17.81 -4.26 6.45
CA VAL A 286 17.37 -3.18 5.57
C VAL A 286 15.90 -3.34 5.18
N ALA A 287 15.42 -4.56 4.97
CA ALA A 287 14.00 -4.78 4.70
C ALA A 287 13.12 -4.38 5.89
N ILE A 288 13.50 -4.71 7.11
CA ILE A 288 12.77 -4.33 8.33
C ILE A 288 12.86 -2.82 8.57
N TYR A 289 14.07 -2.30 8.78
CA TYR A 289 14.26 -0.92 9.21
C TYR A 289 14.03 0.09 8.07
N GLY A 290 14.41 -0.25 6.84
CA GLY A 290 14.16 0.59 5.68
C GLY A 290 12.67 0.73 5.36
N SER A 291 11.89 -0.36 5.46
CA SER A 291 10.43 -0.26 5.27
C SER A 291 9.75 0.49 6.41
N ALA A 292 10.18 0.29 7.65
CA ALA A 292 9.65 1.01 8.81
C ALA A 292 9.96 2.52 8.78
N ILE A 293 11.18 2.91 8.35
CA ILE A 293 11.52 4.32 8.16
C ILE A 293 10.64 4.97 7.09
N LEU A 294 10.49 4.31 5.92
CA LEU A 294 9.65 4.85 4.86
C LEU A 294 8.17 4.94 5.27
N PHE A 295 7.70 3.98 6.07
CA PHE A 295 6.36 3.99 6.66
C PHE A 295 6.18 5.13 7.68
N GLY A 296 7.12 5.34 8.59
CA GLY A 296 7.07 6.50 9.48
C GLY A 296 7.06 7.82 8.68
N LEU A 297 7.90 7.93 7.66
CA LEU A 297 8.00 9.15 6.85
C LEU A 297 6.74 9.46 6.02
N SER A 298 5.89 8.48 5.67
CA SER A 298 4.64 8.75 4.94
C SER A 298 3.68 9.65 5.75
N HIS A 299 3.77 9.58 7.08
CA HIS A 299 2.95 10.35 8.00
C HIS A 299 3.34 11.83 8.09
N LEU A 300 4.49 12.24 7.52
CA LEU A 300 4.85 13.66 7.40
C LEU A 300 3.80 14.47 6.61
N SER A 301 3.00 13.80 5.80
CA SER A 301 1.87 14.41 5.09
C SER A 301 0.83 15.02 6.04
N ASN A 302 0.70 14.53 7.29
CA ASN A 302 -0.27 15.04 8.25
C ASN A 302 -0.02 16.49 8.68
N PHE A 303 1.25 16.88 8.80
CA PHE A 303 1.63 18.28 9.02
C PHE A 303 1.26 19.16 7.82
N CYS A 304 1.51 18.66 6.60
CA CYS A 304 1.37 19.45 5.38
C CYS A 304 -0.08 19.54 4.86
N TRP A 305 -0.90 18.51 5.09
CA TRP A 305 -2.22 18.35 4.46
C TRP A 305 -3.37 18.18 5.46
N HIS A 306 -3.11 17.69 6.68
CA HIS A 306 -4.14 17.40 7.69
C HIS A 306 -4.14 18.37 8.89
N GLY A 307 -3.26 19.39 8.88
CA GLY A 307 -3.29 20.49 9.85
C GLY A 307 -2.76 20.12 11.25
N GLU A 308 -2.09 18.97 11.39
CA GLU A 308 -1.44 18.59 12.64
C GLU A 308 -0.26 19.50 12.97
N SER A 309 0.10 19.58 14.26
CA SER A 309 1.30 20.30 14.68
C SER A 309 2.56 19.55 14.24
N PHE A 310 3.62 20.28 13.85
CA PHE A 310 4.89 19.66 13.46
C PHE A 310 5.42 18.68 14.53
N THR A 311 5.33 19.06 15.81
CA THR A 311 5.81 18.23 16.91
C THR A 311 4.99 16.95 17.06
N ALA A 312 3.66 17.03 16.97
CA ALA A 312 2.78 15.86 17.00
C ALA A 312 3.08 14.92 15.83
N THR A 313 3.24 15.46 14.62
CA THR A 313 3.56 14.67 13.43
C THR A 313 4.92 14.00 13.55
N ILE A 314 5.95 14.67 14.09
CA ILE A 314 7.25 14.02 14.33
C ILE A 314 7.15 12.93 15.39
N ALA A 315 6.36 13.15 16.45
CA ALA A 315 6.10 12.12 17.45
C ALA A 315 5.40 10.89 16.83
N GLN A 316 4.41 11.11 15.96
CA GLN A 316 3.74 10.04 15.20
C GLN A 316 4.72 9.30 14.27
N VAL A 317 5.50 10.03 13.46
CA VAL A 317 6.51 9.46 12.55
C VAL A 317 7.46 8.53 13.32
N ILE A 318 7.90 8.93 14.51
CA ILE A 318 8.79 8.12 15.36
C ILE A 318 8.00 6.96 15.99
N GLY A 319 6.82 7.22 16.56
CA GLY A 319 6.01 6.26 17.28
C GLY A 319 5.59 5.07 16.43
N VAL A 320 5.05 5.32 15.23
CA VAL A 320 4.58 4.26 14.32
C VAL A 320 5.70 3.36 13.79
N MET A 321 6.97 3.80 13.85
CA MET A 321 8.10 2.95 13.48
C MET A 321 8.26 1.74 14.41
N GLY A 322 7.89 1.86 15.68
CA GLY A 322 7.96 0.78 16.66
C GLY A 322 7.13 -0.43 16.25
N SER A 323 5.83 -0.21 16.04
CA SER A 323 4.89 -1.21 15.52
C SER A 323 5.32 -1.74 14.16
N ALA A 324 5.81 -0.85 13.28
CA ALA A 324 6.31 -1.24 11.97
C ALA A 324 7.47 -2.26 12.04
N PHE A 325 8.39 -2.17 13.00
CA PHE A 325 9.44 -3.18 13.17
C PHE A 325 8.85 -4.57 13.45
N ILE A 326 7.91 -4.66 14.40
CA ILE A 326 7.28 -5.93 14.79
C ILE A 326 6.48 -6.53 13.64
N TRP A 327 5.73 -5.71 12.92
CA TRP A 327 4.90 -6.17 11.80
C TRP A 327 5.74 -6.67 10.62
N ALA A 328 6.87 -5.99 10.31
CA ALA A 328 7.80 -6.49 9.28
C ALA A 328 8.39 -7.84 9.66
N GLU A 329 8.73 -8.05 10.94
CA GLU A 329 9.22 -9.33 11.44
C GLU A 329 8.14 -10.39 11.47
N LEU A 330 6.91 -10.03 11.84
CA LEU A 330 5.75 -10.91 11.78
C LEU A 330 5.55 -11.42 10.37
N TYR A 331 5.63 -10.54 9.37
CA TYR A 331 5.61 -10.92 7.96
C TYR A 331 6.79 -11.83 7.60
N LEU A 332 8.04 -11.40 7.83
CA LEU A 332 9.23 -12.13 7.39
C LEU A 332 9.41 -13.47 8.09
N TYR A 333 8.99 -13.60 9.34
CA TYR A 333 9.10 -14.83 10.11
C TYR A 333 8.03 -15.86 9.71
N THR A 334 6.85 -15.40 9.28
CA THR A 334 5.72 -16.28 8.93
C THR A 334 5.53 -16.49 7.44
N GLY A 335 6.04 -15.57 6.62
CA GLY A 335 5.70 -15.44 5.20
C GLY A 335 4.22 -15.10 4.97
N LYS A 336 3.56 -14.41 5.91
CA LYS A 336 2.12 -14.10 5.88
C LYS A 336 1.84 -12.62 6.01
N LEU A 337 1.30 -12.02 4.95
CA LEU A 337 0.93 -10.62 4.92
C LEU A 337 -0.34 -10.32 5.73
N TRP A 338 -1.28 -11.27 5.80
CA TRP A 338 -2.54 -11.07 6.53
C TRP A 338 -2.36 -10.85 8.04
N LEU A 339 -1.25 -11.32 8.62
CA LEU A 339 -0.98 -11.16 10.05
C LEU A 339 -0.72 -9.68 10.40
N PRO A 340 0.26 -8.99 9.77
CA PRO A 340 0.40 -7.55 9.86
C PRO A 340 -0.90 -6.78 9.57
N MET A 341 -1.61 -7.15 8.49
CA MET A 341 -2.87 -6.50 8.12
C MET A 341 -3.91 -6.52 9.25
N ILE A 342 -4.03 -7.64 9.97
CA ILE A 342 -4.95 -7.75 11.10
C ILE A 342 -4.49 -6.89 12.27
N TYR A 343 -3.18 -6.89 12.62
CA TYR A 343 -2.70 -6.08 13.74
C TYR A 343 -2.85 -4.59 13.47
N HIS A 344 -2.54 -4.14 12.25
CA HIS A 344 -2.74 -2.77 11.83
C HIS A 344 -4.23 -2.39 11.82
N PHE A 345 -5.09 -3.21 11.20
CA PHE A 345 -6.55 -3.02 11.26
C PHE A 345 -7.06 -2.91 12.71
N LEU A 346 -6.61 -3.78 13.62
CA LEU A 346 -7.08 -3.77 15.01
C LEU A 346 -6.60 -2.52 15.76
N MET A 347 -5.38 -2.06 15.51
CA MET A 347 -4.83 -0.82 16.05
C MET A 347 -5.73 0.36 15.68
N ASP A 348 -5.92 0.59 14.38
CA ASP A 348 -6.73 1.72 13.91
C ASP A 348 -8.20 1.59 14.28
N TYR A 349 -8.74 0.36 14.28
CA TYR A 349 -10.14 0.15 14.64
C TYR A 349 -10.40 0.48 16.11
N ILE A 350 -9.47 0.14 17.01
CA ILE A 350 -9.60 0.49 18.43
C ILE A 350 -9.50 2.01 18.60
N SER A 351 -8.53 2.65 17.95
CA SER A 351 -8.36 4.11 17.96
C SER A 351 -9.62 4.83 17.45
N ASP A 352 -10.20 4.35 16.34
CA ASP A 352 -11.44 4.89 15.78
C ASP A 352 -12.64 4.67 16.69
N LEU A 353 -12.74 3.52 17.35
CA LEU A 353 -13.80 3.25 18.33
C LEU A 353 -13.72 4.21 19.52
N GLN A 354 -12.53 4.58 19.99
CA GLN A 354 -12.37 5.51 21.11
C GLN A 354 -12.62 6.97 20.69
N SER A 355 -12.06 7.39 19.56
CA SER A 355 -12.11 8.78 19.09
C SER A 355 -13.43 9.16 18.40
N GLY A 356 -14.07 8.21 17.70
CA GLY A 356 -15.33 8.42 17.00
C GLY A 356 -15.20 8.96 15.59
N TRP A 357 -14.22 8.45 14.83
CA TRP A 357 -13.91 8.89 13.47
C TRP A 357 -13.50 10.37 13.41
N ASN A 358 -12.41 10.65 14.14
CA ASN A 358 -11.53 11.80 14.00
C ASN A 358 -10.26 11.35 14.70
N SER A 359 -9.28 10.91 13.91
CA SER A 359 -8.00 10.33 14.32
C SER A 359 -7.58 10.88 15.69
N ALA A 360 -7.45 10.01 16.69
CA ALA A 360 -6.90 10.41 17.98
C ALA A 360 -5.51 11.00 17.71
N GLY A 361 -5.45 12.34 17.65
CA GLY A 361 -4.22 13.02 17.29
C GLY A 361 -3.15 12.67 18.29
N TRP A 362 -1.95 12.38 17.81
CA TRP A 362 -0.79 12.26 18.67
C TRP A 362 -0.63 13.57 19.44
N SER A 363 -0.67 13.50 20.76
CA SER A 363 -0.42 14.67 21.60
C SER A 363 1.02 14.62 22.10
N TRP A 364 1.67 15.78 22.13
CA TRP A 364 3.03 15.91 22.65
C TRP A 364 3.12 17.21 23.43
N ASN A 365 3.35 17.11 24.73
CA ASN A 365 3.41 18.24 25.64
C ASN A 365 4.85 18.60 26.06
N GLY A 366 5.84 17.79 25.66
CA GLY A 366 7.24 17.93 26.04
C GLY A 366 7.52 17.50 27.49
N GLU A 367 6.59 16.77 28.11
CA GLU A 367 6.71 16.28 29.48
C GLU A 367 7.60 15.02 29.51
N ILE A 368 8.17 14.69 30.68
CA ILE A 368 9.04 13.51 30.82
C ILE A 368 8.32 12.21 30.43
N THR A 369 7.01 12.15 30.64
CA THR A 369 6.17 11.00 30.27
C THR A 369 6.04 10.81 28.77
N ASP A 370 6.05 11.86 27.95
CA ASP A 370 6.05 11.77 26.48
C ASP A 370 7.32 11.05 25.96
N TYR A 371 8.48 11.40 26.55
CA TYR A 371 9.75 10.76 26.21
C TYR A 371 9.77 9.29 26.66
N ILE A 372 9.29 8.99 27.87
CA ILE A 372 9.21 7.60 28.36
C ILE A 372 8.27 6.79 27.48
N TYR A 373 7.11 7.33 27.12
CA TYR A 373 6.14 6.70 26.23
C TYR A 373 6.80 6.36 24.88
N THR A 374 7.49 7.32 24.27
CA THR A 374 8.21 7.11 23.00
C THR A 374 9.28 6.02 23.10
N VAL A 375 10.06 5.99 24.19
CA VAL A 375 11.03 4.92 24.43
C VAL A 375 10.35 3.56 24.57
N LEU A 376 9.16 3.50 25.16
CA LEU A 376 8.41 2.25 25.34
C LEU A 376 7.81 1.75 24.01
N ILE A 377 7.17 2.63 23.23
CA ILE A 377 6.55 2.24 21.95
C ILE A 377 7.55 2.04 20.82
N VAL A 378 8.76 2.62 20.88
CA VAL A 378 9.78 2.45 19.81
C VAL A 378 10.97 1.64 20.29
N GLY A 379 11.50 1.97 21.47
CA GLY A 379 12.71 1.34 21.99
C GLY A 379 12.51 -0.13 22.34
N VAL A 380 11.39 -0.49 22.97
CA VAL A 380 11.11 -1.91 23.29
C VAL A 380 10.91 -2.74 22.01
N PRO A 381 10.08 -2.32 21.03
CA PRO A 381 10.01 -2.99 19.73
C PRO A 381 11.34 -3.07 18.98
N LEU A 382 12.15 -2.02 19.01
CA LEU A 382 13.47 -2.00 18.38
C LEU A 382 14.41 -3.04 19.01
N LEU A 383 14.46 -3.13 20.33
CA LEU A 383 15.29 -4.12 21.03
C LEU A 383 14.83 -5.56 20.73
N PHE A 384 13.51 -5.78 20.71
CA PHE A 384 12.94 -7.06 20.30
C PHE A 384 13.32 -7.40 18.86
N SER A 385 13.25 -6.40 17.98
CA SER A 385 13.61 -6.56 16.57
C SER A 385 15.10 -6.92 16.40
N ILE A 386 15.99 -6.21 17.09
CA ILE A 386 17.42 -6.53 17.10
C ILE A 386 17.63 -7.97 17.57
N LEU A 387 16.91 -8.43 18.60
CA LEU A 387 16.99 -9.81 19.08
C LEU A 387 16.57 -10.83 17.99
N MET A 388 15.56 -10.52 17.17
CA MET A 388 15.12 -11.36 16.05
C MET A 388 16.18 -11.51 14.94
N LEU A 389 17.15 -10.60 14.84
CA LEU A 389 18.24 -10.65 13.87
C LEU A 389 19.36 -11.66 14.19
N PHE A 390 19.23 -12.47 15.24
CA PHE A 390 20.25 -13.44 15.64
C PHE A 390 19.77 -14.90 15.56
N GLY A 391 20.73 -15.79 15.25
CA GLY A 391 20.56 -17.24 15.31
C GLY A 391 19.47 -17.78 14.37
N LYS A 392 18.75 -18.81 14.83
CA LYS A 392 17.69 -19.48 14.06
C LYS A 392 16.53 -18.53 13.68
N ARG A 393 16.30 -17.48 14.47
CA ARG A 393 15.24 -16.49 14.23
C ARG A 393 15.44 -15.77 12.90
N ARG A 394 16.64 -15.23 12.72
CA ARG A 394 17.06 -14.64 11.44
C ARG A 394 17.05 -15.65 10.31
N GLN A 395 17.53 -16.87 10.54
CA GLN A 395 17.55 -17.89 9.48
C GLN A 395 16.15 -18.15 8.92
N VAL A 396 15.11 -18.20 9.76
CA VAL A 396 13.72 -18.34 9.28
C VAL A 396 13.32 -17.19 8.36
N MET A 397 13.68 -15.95 8.71
CA MET A 397 13.40 -14.78 7.88
C MET A 397 14.17 -14.81 6.56
N GLU A 398 15.43 -15.27 6.56
CA GLU A 398 16.21 -15.46 5.35
C GLU A 398 15.62 -16.56 4.45
N ASP A 399 15.18 -17.69 5.03
CA ASP A 399 14.56 -18.79 4.29
C ASP A 399 13.24 -18.35 3.63
N ASN A 400 12.44 -17.54 4.33
CA ASN A 400 11.22 -16.95 3.78
C ASN A 400 11.54 -15.90 2.70
N ALA A 401 12.58 -15.07 2.90
CA ALA A 401 13.06 -14.15 1.87
C ALA A 401 13.47 -14.90 0.59
N ASP A 402 14.13 -16.05 0.71
CA ASP A 402 14.51 -16.88 -0.43
C ASP A 402 13.28 -17.51 -1.12
N LEU A 403 12.24 -17.87 -0.37
CA LEU A 403 10.96 -18.31 -0.94
C LEU A 403 10.26 -17.18 -1.71
N ILE A 404 10.21 -15.97 -1.14
CA ILE A 404 9.63 -14.78 -1.76
C ILE A 404 10.37 -14.43 -3.05
N LEU A 405 11.69 -14.40 -3.02
CA LEU A 405 12.52 -14.06 -4.17
C LEU A 405 12.67 -15.21 -5.18
N ASN A 406 12.02 -16.35 -4.94
CA ASN A 406 12.09 -17.56 -5.76
C ASN A 406 13.55 -18.04 -5.99
N LEU A 407 14.36 -17.99 -4.94
CA LEU A 407 15.76 -18.42 -4.97
C LEU A 407 15.93 -19.91 -4.69
N ASN A 408 14.96 -20.53 -4.00
CA ASN A 408 15.00 -21.95 -3.62
C ASN A 408 14.91 -22.93 -4.80
N GLY A 409 14.48 -22.47 -5.98
CA GLY A 409 14.64 -23.23 -7.23
C GLY A 409 16.10 -23.45 -7.65
N ARG A 410 17.07 -22.77 -7.03
CA ARG A 410 18.52 -23.03 -7.21
C ARG A 410 19.06 -24.06 -6.22
N GLN A 411 18.46 -24.28 -5.06
CA GLN A 411 18.95 -25.28 -4.10
C GLN A 411 18.71 -26.71 -4.57
N SER A 412 17.69 -26.97 -5.42
CA SER A 412 17.48 -28.28 -6.04
C SER A 412 18.45 -28.61 -7.18
N MET A 413 19.30 -27.66 -7.62
CA MET A 413 20.36 -27.89 -8.62
C MET A 413 21.78 -27.96 -8.02
N ILE A 414 21.91 -27.79 -6.70
CA ILE A 414 23.20 -27.89 -6.00
C ILE A 414 23.30 -29.22 -5.20
N TYR A 415 22.19 -29.96 -5.10
CA TYR A 415 22.11 -31.26 -4.43
C TYR A 415 21.46 -32.36 -5.30
N GLN A 416 21.59 -32.25 -6.62
CA GLN A 416 21.53 -33.37 -7.55
C GLN A 416 22.91 -33.53 -8.18
#